data_AF-A0A226MAR1-F1
#
_entry.id   AF-A0A226MAR1-F1
#
_cell.length_a   1.000
_cell.length_b   1.000
_cell.length_c   1.000
_cell.angle_alpha   90.00
_cell.angle_beta   90.00
_cell.angle_gamma   90.00
#
_symmetry.space_group_name_H-M   'P 1'
#
loop_
_entity.id
_entity.type
_entity.pdbx_description
1 polymer ?
#
loop_
_entity_poly.entity_id
_entity_poly.type
_entity_poly.pdbx_seq_one_letter_code
_entity_poly.pdbx_strand_id
1 'polypeptide(L)' 'PNCYAKVITLEAQKKIVIYSKQPIGVNEEITYDYKFPIEDTKIPCLCRTDSCRGTLN' A
#
# COMPACT_ATOMS: atom_id res chain seq x y z
N PRO A 1 -2.22 6.69 0.26
CA PRO A 1 -2.27 5.60 -0.75
C PRO A 1 -3.64 5.56 -1.43
N ASN A 2 -3.65 5.56 -2.77
CA ASN A 2 -4.88 5.51 -3.57
C ASN A 2 -5.47 4.09 -3.70
N CYS A 3 -4.73 3.06 -3.29
CA CYS A 3 -5.17 1.67 -3.28
C CYS A 3 -5.11 1.00 -1.90
N TYR A 4 -5.75 -0.15 -1.78
CA TYR A 4 -5.64 -1.07 -0.64
C TYR A 4 -5.48 -2.51 -1.12
N ALA A 5 -4.71 -3.31 -0.39
CA ALA A 5 -4.56 -4.74 -0.65
C ALA A 5 -5.55 -5.56 0.19
N LYS A 6 -6.10 -6.62 -0.40
CA LYS A 6 -6.95 -7.61 0.27
C LYS A 6 -6.55 -9.00 -0.18
N VAL A 7 -6.46 -9.93 0.76
CA VAL A 7 -6.31 -11.36 0.45
C VAL A 7 -7.70 -11.92 0.16
N ILE A 8 -7.87 -12.51 -1.02
CA ILE A 8 -9.08 -13.21 -1.41
C ILE A 8 -8.76 -14.66 -1.76
N THR A 9 -9.76 -15.54 -1.68
CA THR A 9 -9.63 -16.94 -2.11
C THR A 9 -10.32 -17.09 -3.46
N LEU A 10 -9.57 -17.53 -4.47
CA LEU A 10 -10.08 -17.88 -5.80
C LEU A 10 -9.63 -19.30 -6.10
N GLU A 11 -10.55 -20.19 -6.48
CA GLU A 11 -10.24 -21.60 -6.82
C GLU A 11 -9.42 -22.31 -5.73
N ALA A 12 -9.81 -22.13 -4.46
CA ALA A 12 -9.11 -22.63 -3.27
C ALA A 12 -7.68 -22.09 -3.05
N GLN A 13 -7.22 -21.12 -3.84
CA GLN A 13 -5.93 -20.46 -3.68
C GLN A 13 -6.08 -19.04 -3.14
N LYS A 14 -5.25 -18.67 -2.16
CA LYS A 14 -5.17 -17.30 -1.65
C LYS A 14 -4.39 -16.43 -2.63
N LYS A 15 -4.97 -15.31 -3.04
CA LYS A 15 -4.35 -14.31 -3.90
C LYS A 15 -4.42 -12.94 -3.23
N ILE A 16 -3.39 -12.12 -3.42
CA ILE A 16 -3.36 -10.73 -2.98
C ILE A 16 -3.89 -9.89 -4.14
N VAL A 17 -4.96 -9.13 -3.89
CA VAL A 17 -5.56 -8.23 -4.87
C VAL A 17 -5.45 -6.81 -4.36
N ILE A 18 -5.05 -5.90 -5.24
CA ILE A 18 -4.97 -4.46 -4.98
C ILE A 18 -6.20 -3.79 -5.61
N TYR A 19 -7.03 -3.16 -4.78
CA TYR A 19 -8.23 -2.44 -5.18
C TYR A 19 -8.00 -0.93 -5.07
N SER A 20 -8.52 -0.18 -6.03
CA SER A 20 -8.54 1.28 -5.98
C SER A 20 -9.57 1.80 -4.97
N LYS A 21 -9.21 2.82 -4.19
CA LYS A 21 -10.14 3.54 -3.29
C LYS A 21 -10.90 4.65 -4.00
N GLN A 22 -10.35 5.13 -5.11
CA GLN A 22 -10.83 6.24 -5.91
C GLN A 22 -10.54 5.96 -7.39
N PRO A 23 -11.20 6.63 -8.34
CA PRO A 23 -10.79 6.60 -9.75
C PRO A 23 -9.32 6.99 -9.89
N ILE A 24 -8.55 6.22 -10.66
CA ILE A 24 -7.13 6.45 -10.88
C ILE A 24 -6.94 7.05 -12.27
N GLY A 25 -6.29 8.20 -12.34
CA GLY A 25 -6.01 8.89 -13.59
C GLY A 25 -4.96 8.18 -14.44
N VAL A 26 -4.92 8.51 -15.74
CA VAL A 26 -3.83 8.05 -16.62
C VAL A 26 -2.50 8.61 -16.10
N ASN A 27 -1.48 7.75 -16.01
CA ASN A 27 -0.16 8.04 -15.45
C ASN A 27 -0.11 8.37 -13.95
N GLU A 28 -1.21 8.20 -13.21
CA GLU A 28 -1.18 8.31 -11.75
C GLU A 28 -0.45 7.10 -11.14
N GLU A 29 0.45 7.36 -10.20
CA GLU A 29 1.18 6.30 -9.50
C GLU A 29 0.23 5.50 -8.59
N ILE A 30 0.23 4.16 -8.75
CA ILE A 30 -0.54 3.27 -7.89
C ILE A 30 0.22 3.05 -6.58
N THR A 31 -0.37 3.49 -5.47
CA THR A 31 0.25 3.41 -4.14
C THR A 31 -0.65 2.64 -3.17
N TYR A 32 -0.06 1.68 -2.45
CA TYR A 32 -0.75 0.94 -1.38
C TYR A 32 0.12 0.87 -0.12
N ASP A 33 -0.51 0.62 1.01
CA ASP A 33 0.17 0.51 2.30
C ASP A 33 0.83 -0.87 2.46
N TYR A 34 2.15 -0.89 2.64
CA TYR A 34 2.96 -2.10 2.82
C TYR A 34 2.73 -2.77 4.17
N LYS A 35 2.27 -2.03 5.19
CA LYS A 35 2.03 -2.54 6.54
C LYS A 35 3.20 -3.35 7.13
N PHE A 36 4.42 -2.83 7.01
CA PHE A 36 5.55 -3.45 7.68
C PHE A 36 5.34 -3.47 9.20
N PRO A 37 5.75 -4.54 9.88
CA PRO A 37 5.73 -4.60 11.34
C PRO A 37 6.62 -3.50 11.91
N ILE A 38 6.33 -3.07 13.14
CA ILE A 38 7.14 -2.05 13.81
C ILE A 38 8.48 -2.68 14.21
N GLU A 39 9.56 -2.05 13.78
CA GLU A 39 10.93 -2.47 14.07
C GLU A 39 11.77 -1.27 14.53
N ASP A 40 12.87 -1.52 15.25
CA ASP A 40 13.78 -0.46 15.72
C ASP A 40 14.55 0.18 14.56
N THR A 41 14.95 -0.62 13.56
CA THR A 41 15.63 -0.14 12.36
C THR A 41 14.63 0.48 11.41
N LYS A 42 14.63 1.80 11.29
CA LYS A 42 13.65 2.54 10.48
C LYS A 42 14.05 2.63 9.02
N ILE A 43 13.09 2.36 8.14
CA ILE A 43 13.19 2.58 6.70
C ILE A 43 12.48 3.89 6.35
N PRO A 44 13.20 4.94 5.88
CA PRO A 44 12.59 6.21 5.51
C PRO A 44 11.56 6.06 4.40
N CYS A 45 10.40 6.70 4.56
CA CYS A 45 9.37 6.76 3.54
C CYS A 45 9.58 8.01 2.67
N LEU A 46 9.59 7.82 1.35
CA LEU A 46 9.84 8.88 0.37
C LEU A 46 8.59 9.28 -0.42
N CYS A 47 7.39 8.98 0.09
CA CYS A 47 6.14 9.26 -0.62
C CYS A 47 5.74 10.75 -0.68
N ARG A 48 6.43 11.62 0.08
CA ARG A 48 6.27 13.09 0.08
C ARG A 48 4.86 13.62 0.38
N THR A 49 3.96 12.78 0.91
CA THR A 49 2.62 13.23 1.34
C THR A 49 2.70 13.90 2.70
N ASP A 50 1.95 14.99 2.91
CA ASP A 50 1.94 15.76 4.17
C ASP A 50 1.54 14.92 5.39
N SER A 51 0.69 13.91 5.20
CA SER A 51 0.22 13.00 6.24
C SER A 51 1.08 11.73 6.38
N CYS A 52 2.28 11.72 5.81
CA CYS A 52 3.19 10.56 5.91
C CYS A 52 3.72 10.37 7.34
N ARG A 53 3.77 9.12 7.80
CA ARG A 53 4.40 8.73 9.08
C ARG A 53 5.93 8.96 9.09
N GLY A 54 6.55 9.16 7.94
CA GLY A 54 8.00 9.33 7.78
C GLY A 54 8.78 8.02 7.59
N THR A 55 8.23 6.88 8.01
CA THR A 55 8.87 5.55 7.87
C THR A 55 7.88 4.47 7.39
N LEU A 56 8.41 3.45 6.71
CA LEU A 56 7.62 2.29 6.26
C LEU A 56 7.32 1.30 7.39
N ASN A 57 8.19 1.23 8.41
CA ASN A 57 8.10 0.40 9.61
C ASN A 57 8.25 1.22 10.91
#